data_AF-A0A3M1N5L3-F1
#
_entry.id   AF-A0A3M1N5L3-F1
#
_cell.length_a   1.000
_cell.length_b   1.000
_cell.length_c   1.000
_cell.angle_alpha   90.00
_cell.angle_beta   90.00
_cell.angle_gamma   90.00
#
_symmetry.space_group_name_H-M   'P 1'
#
loop_
_entity.id
_entity.type
_entity.pdbx_description
1 polymer ?
#
loop_
_entity_poly.entity_id
_entity_poly.type
_entity_poly.pdbx_seq_one_letter_code
_entity_poly.pdbx_strand_id
1 'polypeptide(L)'
;MDATMTADHTEIFELLGVEQGALTLQRVEISLWGTEVQLDCAYKEAPFQLVFEDVRSLQWDVRGHPDEHDERADIFGILLGEREHRQAAIIVTDVCEIAILYGEMMILKEW
;
A
#
# COMPACT_ATOMS: atom_id res chain seq x y z
N MET A 1 -10.85 -22.89 -14.90
CA MET A 1 -10.11 -21.95 -15.75
C MET A 1 -10.06 -20.67 -14.96
N ASP A 2 -8.86 -20.37 -14.45
CA ASP A 2 -8.59 -19.32 -13.48
C ASP A 2 -9.01 -17.96 -14.01
N ALA A 3 -9.94 -17.32 -13.31
CA ALA A 3 -10.07 -15.88 -13.35
C ALA A 3 -8.91 -15.35 -12.51
N THR A 4 -7.80 -15.03 -13.16
CA THR A 4 -6.83 -14.09 -12.60
C THR A 4 -7.61 -12.79 -12.38
N MET A 5 -8.04 -12.59 -11.13
CA MET A 5 -8.69 -11.38 -10.66
C MET A 5 -7.69 -10.25 -10.92
N THR A 6 -7.89 -9.52 -12.01
CA THR A 6 -7.17 -8.28 -12.28
C THR A 6 -7.39 -7.40 -11.07
N ALA A 7 -6.32 -7.21 -10.32
CA ALA A 7 -6.25 -6.28 -9.23
C ALA A 7 -6.79 -4.92 -9.69
N ASP A 8 -7.95 -4.49 -9.20
CA ASP A 8 -8.52 -3.23 -9.65
C ASP A 8 -7.78 -2.07 -8.99
N HIS A 9 -6.72 -1.61 -9.67
CA HIS A 9 -5.90 -0.47 -9.28
C HIS A 9 -6.65 0.87 -9.28
N THR A 10 -7.92 0.89 -9.71
CA THR A 10 -8.71 2.12 -9.83
C THR A 10 -9.18 2.65 -8.48
N GLU A 11 -9.42 1.77 -7.51
CA GLU A 11 -10.06 2.12 -6.22
C GLU A 11 -9.27 3.18 -5.45
N ILE A 12 -7.93 3.12 -5.45
CA ILE A 12 -7.10 4.10 -4.75
C ILE A 12 -7.25 5.51 -5.35
N PHE A 13 -7.34 5.64 -6.68
CA PHE A 13 -7.49 6.93 -7.33
C PHE A 13 -8.87 7.54 -7.05
N GLU A 14 -9.91 6.71 -7.00
CA GLU A 14 -11.26 7.12 -6.62
C GLU A 14 -11.32 7.64 -5.18
N LEU A 15 -10.71 6.92 -4.23
CA LEU A 15 -10.64 7.36 -2.83
C LEU A 15 -9.82 8.64 -2.66
N LEU A 16 -8.74 8.77 -3.42
CA LEU A 16 -7.95 10.00 -3.47
C LEU A 16 -8.67 11.15 -4.18
N GLY A 17 -9.73 10.86 -4.95
CA GLY A 17 -10.48 11.87 -5.71
C GLY A 17 -9.65 12.49 -6.84
N VAL A 18 -8.77 11.71 -7.47
CA VAL A 18 -7.84 12.15 -8.51
C VAL A 18 -7.92 11.25 -9.74
N GLU A 19 -7.40 11.73 -10.87
CA GLU A 19 -7.21 10.88 -12.05
C GLU A 19 -6.06 9.88 -11.83
N GLN A 20 -6.05 8.80 -12.61
CA GLN A 20 -4.94 7.85 -12.60
C GLN A 20 -3.59 8.55 -12.87
N GLY A 21 -2.55 8.11 -12.18
CA GLY A 21 -1.22 8.71 -12.27
C GLY A 21 -0.18 8.00 -11.42
N ALA A 22 1.04 8.54 -11.42
CA ALA A 22 2.16 7.95 -10.69
C ALA A 22 1.94 8.01 -9.17
N LEU A 23 2.17 6.87 -8.52
CA LEU A 23 2.16 6.68 -7.09
C LEU A 23 3.56 6.20 -6.64
N THR A 24 4.01 6.68 -5.48
CA THR A 24 5.27 6.27 -4.87
C THR A 24 5.05 5.90 -3.41
N LEU A 25 5.85 4.96 -2.91
CA LEU A 25 5.97 4.59 -1.51
C LEU A 25 7.31 5.08 -0.99
N GLN A 26 7.32 5.90 0.05
CA GLN A 26 8.53 6.50 0.61
C GLN A 26 8.93 5.88 1.95
N ARG A 27 7.94 5.43 2.73
CA ARG A 27 8.20 4.85 4.05
C ARG A 27 7.11 3.89 4.47
N VAL A 28 7.54 2.85 5.17
CA VAL A 28 6.65 1.97 5.94
C VAL A 28 7.02 2.07 7.40
N GLU A 29 6.07 2.50 8.23
CA GLU A 29 6.21 2.57 9.66
C GLU A 29 5.34 1.51 10.32
N ILE A 30 5.93 0.77 11.28
CA ILE A 30 5.27 -0.30 12.01
C ILE A 30 5.27 0.10 13.47
N SER A 31 4.09 0.21 14.06
CA SER A 31 3.89 0.61 15.45
C SER A 31 3.08 -0.45 16.21
N LEU A 32 2.91 -0.28 17.53
CA LEU A 32 2.06 -1.14 18.36
C LEU A 32 2.32 -2.65 18.19
N TRP A 33 3.58 -3.07 18.19
CA TRP A 33 3.98 -4.48 18.00
C TRP A 33 3.52 -5.08 16.66
N GLY A 34 3.30 -4.24 15.64
CA GLY A 34 2.86 -4.65 14.32
C GLY A 34 1.35 -4.68 14.12
N THR A 35 0.56 -4.22 15.10
CA THR A 35 -0.91 -4.12 14.94
C THR A 35 -1.34 -2.83 14.24
N GLU A 36 -0.41 -1.91 14.00
CA GLU A 36 -0.62 -0.70 13.22
C GLU A 36 0.53 -0.56 12.21
N VAL A 37 0.17 -0.28 10.95
CA VAL A 37 1.09 -0.08 9.85
C VAL A 37 0.69 1.18 9.08
N GLN A 38 1.63 2.10 8.90
CA GLN A 38 1.45 3.30 8.10
C GLN A 38 2.34 3.22 6.86
N LEU A 39 1.76 3.53 5.70
CA LEU A 39 2.48 3.72 4.44
C LEU A 39 2.46 5.20 4.08
N ASP A 40 3.62 5.84 4.10
CA ASP A 40 3.78 7.19 3.56
C ASP A 40 3.94 7.09 2.05
N CYS A 41 2.95 7.64 1.33
CA CYS A 41 2.85 7.57 -0.12
C CYS A 41 2.84 8.98 -0.74
N ALA A 42 3.03 9.08 -2.05
CA ALA A 42 2.67 10.30 -2.80
C ALA A 42 2.04 10.02 -4.16
N TYR A 43 1.09 10.88 -4.54
CA TYR A 43 0.52 10.98 -5.89
C TYR A 43 1.09 12.21 -6.59
N LYS A 44 1.88 12.03 -7.65
CA LYS A 44 2.55 13.15 -8.36
C LYS A 44 3.20 14.16 -7.39
N GLU A 45 3.97 13.66 -6.42
CA GLU A 45 4.60 14.41 -5.30
C GLU A 45 3.66 14.94 -4.19
N ALA A 46 2.33 14.86 -4.33
CA ALA A 46 1.40 15.22 -3.27
C ALA A 46 1.30 14.09 -2.22
N PRO A 47 1.66 14.34 -0.94
CA PRO A 47 1.81 13.28 0.07
C PRO A 47 0.47 12.85 0.66
N PHE A 48 0.25 11.54 0.78
CA PHE A 48 -0.87 10.95 1.51
C PHE A 48 -0.41 9.72 2.28
N GLN A 49 -1.24 9.28 3.23
CA GLN A 49 -0.93 8.12 4.06
C GLN A 49 -2.03 7.08 3.95
N LEU A 50 -1.63 5.82 3.93
CA LEU A 50 -2.50 4.68 4.20
C LEU A 50 -2.20 4.20 5.62
N VAL A 51 -3.19 4.21 6.49
CA VAL A 51 -3.06 3.75 7.88
C VAL A 51 -3.91 2.50 8.05
N PHE A 52 -3.26 1.40 8.43
CA PHE A 52 -3.88 0.10 8.68
C PHE A 52 -3.87 -0.19 10.17
N GLU A 53 -5.04 -0.52 10.72
CA GLU A 53 -5.24 -0.84 12.14
C GLU A 53 -5.78 -2.25 12.33
N ASP A 54 -5.60 -2.79 13.54
CA ASP A 54 -5.87 -4.19 13.88
C ASP A 54 -5.19 -5.13 12.88
N VAL A 55 -3.92 -4.88 12.58
CA VAL A 55 -3.13 -5.71 11.67
C VAL A 55 -2.81 -7.05 12.33
N ARG A 56 -3.05 -8.14 11.59
CA ARG A 56 -2.80 -9.53 12.04
C ARG A 56 -1.73 -10.25 11.25
N SER A 57 -1.43 -9.76 10.06
CA SER A 57 -0.37 -10.29 9.21
C SER A 57 0.24 -9.17 8.40
N LEU A 58 1.57 -9.16 8.35
CA LEU A 58 2.37 -8.31 7.50
C LEU A 58 3.42 -9.20 6.84
N GLN A 59 3.40 -9.28 5.51
CA GLN A 59 4.37 -10.04 4.74
C GLN A 59 5.11 -9.10 3.78
N TRP A 60 6.40 -9.36 3.64
CA TRP A 60 7.31 -8.63 2.76
C TRP A 60 8.01 -9.61 1.83
N ASP A 61 7.86 -9.39 0.53
CA ASP A 61 8.62 -10.07 -0.51
C ASP A 61 9.50 -9.04 -1.21
N VAL A 62 10.73 -8.90 -0.74
CA VAL A 62 11.72 -7.97 -1.31
C VAL A 62 12.21 -8.49 -2.66
N ARG A 63 12.25 -7.61 -3.65
CA ARG A 63 12.71 -7.90 -5.01
C ARG A 63 14.11 -7.31 -5.18
N GLY A 64 15.01 -8.07 -5.80
CA GLY A 64 16.37 -7.59 -6.08
C GLY A 64 17.23 -7.38 -4.82
N HIS A 65 18.06 -6.34 -4.86
CA HIS A 65 18.96 -5.94 -3.78
C HIS A 65 18.81 -4.44 -3.54
N PRO A 66 17.72 -3.98 -2.91
CA PRO A 66 17.56 -2.56 -2.61
C PRO A 66 18.72 -2.08 -1.74
N ASP A 67 19.20 -0.87 -2.02
CA ASP A 67 20.30 -0.25 -1.30
C ASP A 67 19.90 1.07 -0.64
N GLU A 68 20.86 1.73 -0.01
CA GLU A 68 20.63 2.98 0.72
C GLU A 68 20.24 4.17 -0.16
N HIS A 69 20.30 4.04 -1.49
CA HIS A 69 19.86 5.05 -2.44
C HIS A 69 18.40 4.87 -2.89
N ASP A 70 17.76 3.73 -2.57
CA ASP A 70 16.35 3.48 -2.85
C ASP A 70 15.45 4.16 -1.81
N GLU A 71 15.43 5.50 -1.83
CA GLU A 71 14.64 6.32 -0.90
C GLU A 71 13.13 6.31 -1.23
N ARG A 72 12.76 5.86 -2.43
CA ARG A 72 11.38 5.80 -2.94
C ARG A 72 11.21 4.57 -3.82
N ALA A 73 10.05 3.93 -3.73
CA ALA A 73 9.67 2.83 -4.61
C ALA A 73 8.47 3.25 -5.47
N ASP A 74 8.54 3.00 -6.77
CA ASP A 74 7.43 3.25 -7.69
C ASP A 74 6.34 2.19 -7.47
N ILE A 75 5.11 2.62 -7.23
CA ILE A 75 3.98 1.70 -7.04
C ILE A 75 3.35 1.38 -8.39
N PHE A 76 3.47 0.12 -8.81
CA PHE A 76 2.85 -0.36 -10.06
C PHE A 76 1.46 -0.95 -9.83
N GLY A 77 1.14 -1.33 -8.60
CA GLY A 77 -0.16 -1.89 -8.28
C GLY A 77 -0.52 -1.73 -6.81
N ILE A 78 -1.75 -1.32 -6.55
CA ILE A 78 -2.37 -1.36 -5.23
C ILE A 78 -3.66 -2.18 -5.34
N LEU A 79 -3.81 -3.10 -4.40
CA LEU A 79 -5.08 -3.71 -4.00
C LEU A 79 -5.32 -3.29 -2.56
N LEU A 80 -6.46 -2.66 -2.29
CA LEU A 80 -6.77 -2.27 -0.91
C LEU A 80 -7.22 -3.47 -0.08
N GLY A 81 -7.68 -4.55 -0.71
CA GLY A 81 -8.17 -5.72 0.01
C GLY A 81 -9.57 -5.47 0.61
N GLU A 82 -9.91 -6.24 1.64
CA GLU A 82 -11.20 -6.14 2.32
C GLU A 82 -10.99 -6.09 3.84
N ARG A 83 -11.68 -5.14 4.47
CA ARG A 83 -11.71 -4.92 5.94
C ARG A 83 -12.16 -6.17 6.71
N GLU A 84 -12.06 -6.10 8.04
CA GLU A 84 -12.39 -7.21 8.94
C GLU A 84 -11.58 -8.49 8.63
N HIS A 85 -10.33 -8.32 8.20
CA HIS A 85 -9.39 -9.40 7.86
C HIS A 85 -9.91 -10.36 6.78
N ARG A 86 -10.77 -9.88 5.87
CA ARG A 86 -11.35 -10.74 4.82
C ARG A 86 -10.40 -10.96 3.64
N GLN A 87 -9.67 -9.91 3.27
CA GLN A 87 -8.68 -9.99 2.20
C GLN A 87 -7.55 -8.99 2.47
N ALA A 88 -6.30 -9.42 2.29
CA ALA A 88 -5.16 -8.55 2.50
C ALA A 88 -5.10 -7.41 1.46
N ALA A 89 -4.67 -6.23 1.89
CA ALA A 89 -4.13 -5.24 0.98
C ALA A 89 -2.83 -5.77 0.37
N ILE A 90 -2.58 -5.49 -0.91
CA ILE A 90 -1.35 -5.85 -1.63
C ILE A 90 -0.82 -4.60 -2.31
N ILE A 91 0.39 -4.19 -1.95
CA ILE A 91 1.12 -3.07 -2.55
C ILE A 91 2.30 -3.66 -3.31
N VAL A 92 2.36 -3.41 -4.61
CA VAL A 92 3.39 -3.92 -5.51
C VAL A 92 4.24 -2.77 -6.01
N THR A 93 5.54 -2.82 -5.73
CA THR A 93 6.52 -1.83 -6.19
C THR A 93 7.63 -2.48 -7.02
N ASP A 94 8.57 -1.66 -7.49
CA ASP A 94 9.86 -2.10 -8.06
C ASP A 94 10.80 -2.70 -7.03
N VAL A 95 10.68 -2.29 -5.76
CA VAL A 95 11.54 -2.74 -4.66
C VAL A 95 10.98 -3.95 -3.90
N CYS A 96 9.68 -4.01 -3.68
CA CYS A 96 9.07 -5.05 -2.85
C CYS A 96 7.59 -5.27 -3.18
N GLU A 97 7.04 -6.35 -2.62
CA GLU A 97 5.61 -6.55 -2.47
C GLU A 97 5.28 -6.62 -0.97
N ILE A 98 4.27 -5.86 -0.56
CA ILE A 98 3.79 -5.79 0.83
C ILE A 98 2.37 -6.29 0.86
N ALA A 99 2.10 -7.31 1.67
CA ALA A 99 0.76 -7.80 1.94
C ALA A 99 0.38 -7.56 3.40
N ILE A 100 -0.77 -6.90 3.63
CA ILE A 100 -1.25 -6.50 4.96
C ILE A 100 -2.65 -7.05 5.18
N LEU A 101 -2.83 -7.91 6.19
CA LEU A 101 -4.15 -8.35 6.64
C LEU A 101 -4.58 -7.53 7.84
N TYR A 102 -5.65 -6.74 7.69
CA TYR A 102 -6.02 -5.68 8.63
C TYR A 102 -7.52 -5.67 8.94
N GLY A 103 -7.90 -5.02 10.04
CA GLY A 103 -9.29 -4.84 10.43
C GLY A 103 -9.89 -3.60 9.79
N GLU A 104 -9.22 -2.46 9.93
CA GLU A 104 -9.65 -1.17 9.37
C GLU A 104 -8.52 -0.47 8.61
N MET A 105 -8.88 0.33 7.61
CA MET A 105 -7.93 1.15 6.86
C MET A 105 -8.49 2.55 6.63
N MET A 106 -7.61 3.54 6.78
CA MET A 106 -7.89 4.96 6.56
C MET A 106 -6.91 5.56 5.56
N ILE A 107 -7.39 6.56 4.82
CA ILE A 107 -6.57 7.38 3.92
C ILE A 107 -6.52 8.80 4.48
N LEU A 108 -5.33 9.31 4.73
CA LEU A 108 -5.09 10.68 5.18
C LEU A 108 -4.43 11.48 4.06
N LYS A 109 -5.03 12.61 3.68
CA LYS A 109 -4.52 13.53 2.65
C LYS A 109 -4.84 14.98 3.07
N GLU A 110 -4.02 15.93 2.65
CA GLU A 110 -4.15 17.35 3.06
C GLU A 110 -4.68 18.29 1.95
N TRP A 111 -4.98 17.77 0.75
CA TRP A 111 -5.50 18.56 -0.38
C TRP A 111 -7.01 18.39 -0.61
#